data_AF-A0A8H6CI11-F1
#
_entry.id   AF-A0A8H6CI11-F1
#
_cell.length_a   1.000
_cell.length_b   1.000
_cell.length_c   1.000
_cell.angle_alpha   90.00
_cell.angle_beta   90.00
_cell.angle_gamma   90.00
#
_symmetry.space_group_name_H-M   'P 1'
#
loop_
_entity.id
_entity.type
_entity.pdbx_description
1 polymer ?
#
loop_
_entity_poly.entity_id
_entity_poly.type
_entity_poly.pdbx_seq_one_letter_code
_entity_poly.pdbx_strand_id
1 'polypeptide(L)'
;MAVLNGIQHLLVENGGIDEDYVAKHVIGIDDLPKSVEKYNPKYVEEITGIPEEKLSIAAEVIGTTSSMLPTVLQGVYQSNQATASAYQVNHVNLLCGCIGRAGRGLYQLNGQPTAQSNERLGAVESIQDSRILRILTICKSSRTSGMLSITRSRIGISLLM
;
A
#
# COMPACT_ATOMS: atom_id res chain seq x y z
N MET A 1 2.29 10.72 8.38
CA MET A 1 1.12 10.81 7.48
C MET A 1 0.85 12.23 6.98
N ALA A 2 0.73 13.25 7.85
CA ALA A 2 0.41 14.62 7.44
C ALA A 2 1.29 15.18 6.29
N VAL A 3 2.62 15.01 6.38
CA VAL A 3 3.56 15.44 5.33
C VAL A 3 3.25 14.81 3.96
N LEU A 4 3.03 13.49 3.90
CA LEU A 4 2.79 12.79 2.64
C LEU A 4 1.42 13.16 2.03
N ASN A 5 0.42 13.43 2.86
CA ASN A 5 -0.87 13.91 2.37
C ASN A 5 -0.77 15.37 1.89
N GLY A 6 0.03 16.20 2.55
CA GLY A 6 0.34 17.56 2.09
C GLY A 6 1.08 17.59 0.76
N ILE A 7 2.04 16.68 0.57
CA ILE A 7 2.70 16.51 -0.73
C ILE A 7 1.67 16.13 -1.80
N GLN A 8 0.78 15.17 -1.53
CA GLN A 8 -0.27 14.80 -2.48
C GLN A 8 -1.23 15.95 -2.79
N HIS A 9 -1.61 16.74 -1.78
CA HIS A 9 -2.43 17.95 -1.97
C HIS A 9 -1.77 18.91 -2.96
N LEU A 10 -0.48 19.21 -2.75
CA LEU A 10 0.29 20.10 -3.62
C LEU A 10 0.54 19.51 -5.01
N LEU A 11 0.69 18.18 -5.15
CA LEU A 11 0.81 17.54 -6.46
C LEU A 11 -0.50 17.68 -7.27
N VAL A 12 -1.65 17.57 -6.61
CA VAL A 12 -2.97 17.82 -7.24
C VAL A 12 -3.09 19.29 -7.65
N GLU A 13 -2.74 20.22 -6.76
CA GLU A 13 -2.88 21.67 -7.01
C GLU A 13 -1.92 22.17 -8.11
N ASN A 14 -0.67 21.72 -8.11
CA ASN A 14 0.38 22.19 -9.02
C ASN A 14 0.40 21.44 -10.36
N GLY A 15 -0.47 20.46 -10.57
CA GLY A 15 -0.45 19.62 -11.78
C GLY A 15 0.80 18.71 -11.86
N GLY A 16 1.36 18.31 -10.72
CA GLY A 16 2.55 17.43 -10.64
C GLY A 16 2.25 15.94 -10.81
N ILE A 17 1.05 15.60 -11.29
CA ILE A 17 0.57 14.23 -11.48
C ILE A 17 0.84 13.80 -12.93
N ASP A 18 1.36 12.58 -13.11
CA ASP A 18 1.48 11.95 -14.43
C ASP A 18 0.11 11.43 -14.87
N GLU A 19 -0.69 12.29 -15.50
CA GLU A 19 -2.08 12.00 -15.90
C GLU A 19 -2.18 10.77 -16.81
N ASP A 20 -1.24 10.62 -17.75
CA ASP A 20 -1.18 9.48 -18.68
C ASP A 20 -0.95 8.16 -17.96
N TYR A 21 -0.08 8.16 -16.95
CA TYR A 21 0.19 6.98 -16.13
C TYR A 21 -1.01 6.66 -15.23
N VAL A 22 -1.54 7.66 -14.54
CA VAL A 22 -2.65 7.51 -13.59
C VAL A 22 -3.90 6.99 -14.29
N ALA A 23 -4.24 7.53 -15.46
CA ALA A 23 -5.41 7.09 -16.24
C ALA A 23 -5.33 5.60 -16.66
N LYS A 24 -4.12 5.05 -16.82
CA LYS A 24 -3.90 3.66 -17.27
C LYS A 24 -3.74 2.66 -16.12
N HIS A 25 -3.23 3.11 -14.97
CA HIS A 25 -2.70 2.21 -13.94
C HIS A 25 -3.25 2.46 -12.54
N VAL A 26 -3.99 3.54 -12.31
CA VAL A 26 -4.48 3.93 -10.98
C VAL A 26 -6.01 3.96 -10.97
N ILE A 27 -6.60 3.45 -9.87
CA ILE A 27 -8.04 3.46 -9.63
C ILE A 27 -8.36 4.38 -8.46
N GLY A 28 -9.54 5.00 -8.47
CA GLY A 28 -10.00 5.85 -7.36
C GLY A 28 -9.32 7.22 -7.28
N ILE A 29 -8.74 7.71 -8.38
CA ILE A 29 -8.10 9.03 -8.42
C ILE A 29 -9.11 10.17 -8.17
N ASP A 30 -10.37 10.00 -8.57
CA ASP A 30 -11.41 11.03 -8.44
C ASP A 30 -11.71 11.39 -6.98
N ASP A 31 -11.45 10.47 -6.04
CA ASP A 31 -11.63 10.69 -4.61
C ASP A 31 -10.41 11.35 -3.95
N LEU A 32 -9.25 11.37 -4.64
CA LEU A 32 -8.01 11.88 -4.09
C LEU A 32 -8.13 13.35 -3.66
N PRO A 33 -8.61 14.31 -4.48
CA PRO A 33 -8.66 15.72 -4.10
C PRO A 33 -9.43 15.95 -2.81
N LYS A 34 -10.58 15.28 -2.64
CA LYS A 34 -11.40 15.35 -1.42
C LYS A 34 -10.67 14.78 -0.21
N SER A 35 -9.94 13.68 -0.39
CA SER A 35 -9.21 13.01 0.70
C SER A 35 -8.03 13.83 1.24
N VAL A 36 -7.39 14.64 0.37
CA VAL A 36 -6.22 15.44 0.73
C VAL A 36 -6.52 16.93 0.93
N GLU A 37 -7.75 17.39 0.67
CA GLU A 37 -8.17 18.80 0.81
C GLU A 37 -7.83 19.40 2.17
N LYS A 38 -8.03 18.62 3.24
CA LYS A 38 -7.72 19.04 4.61
C LYS A 38 -6.22 19.31 4.84
N TYR A 39 -5.34 18.71 4.06
CA TYR A 39 -3.89 18.75 4.25
C TYR A 39 -3.24 19.89 3.45
N ASN A 40 -3.82 21.08 3.49
CA ASN A 40 -3.16 22.27 2.98
C ASN A 40 -1.84 22.54 3.72
N PRO A 41 -0.88 23.27 3.12
CA PRO A 41 0.45 23.47 3.70
C PRO A 41 0.40 24.01 5.14
N LYS A 42 -0.47 24.97 5.40
CA LYS A 42 -0.65 25.58 6.72
C LYS A 42 -1.06 24.58 7.79
N TYR A 43 -2.02 23.71 7.48
CA TYR A 43 -2.46 22.66 8.39
C TYR A 43 -1.35 21.62 8.64
N VAL A 44 -0.55 21.32 7.63
CA VAL A 44 0.60 20.41 7.78
C VAL A 44 1.69 21.05 8.65
N GLU A 45 1.96 22.34 8.49
CA GLU A 45 2.91 23.07 9.35
C GLU A 45 2.44 23.05 10.81
N GLU A 46 1.16 23.30 11.08
CA GLU A 46 0.60 23.25 12.44
C GLU A 46 0.81 21.88 13.12
N ILE A 47 0.67 20.78 12.38
CA ILE A 47 0.83 19.42 12.93
C ILE A 47 2.31 19.04 13.09
N THR A 48 3.13 19.37 12.09
CA THR A 48 4.46 18.77 11.93
C THR A 48 5.60 19.70 12.31
N GLY A 49 5.34 21.02 12.40
CA GLY A 49 6.34 22.05 12.57
C GLY A 49 7.25 22.24 11.34
N ILE A 50 6.93 21.61 10.20
CA ILE A 50 7.67 21.79 8.95
C ILE A 50 7.12 23.06 8.27
N PRO A 51 7.97 24.06 7.97
CA PRO A 51 7.54 25.27 7.29
C PRO A 51 6.83 24.97 5.96
N GLU A 52 5.73 25.68 5.69
CA GLU A 52 4.96 25.61 4.44
C GLU A 52 5.88 25.63 3.20
N GLU A 53 6.86 26.54 3.18
CA GLU A 53 7.82 26.70 2.08
C GLU A 53 8.59 25.41 1.78
N LYS A 54 9.05 24.69 2.81
CA LYS A 54 9.80 23.44 2.62
C LYS A 54 8.91 22.33 2.06
N LEU A 55 7.64 22.31 2.46
CA LEU A 55 6.66 21.36 1.94
C LEU A 55 6.39 21.62 0.46
N SER A 56 6.18 22.89 0.09
CA SER A 56 5.98 23.32 -1.30
C SER A 56 7.17 22.97 -2.19
N ILE A 57 8.40 23.27 -1.75
CA ILE A 57 9.62 22.91 -2.47
C ILE A 57 9.71 21.39 -2.66
N ALA A 58 9.41 20.60 -1.61
CA ALA A 58 9.46 19.15 -1.71
C ALA A 58 8.44 18.61 -2.73
N ALA A 59 7.21 19.13 -2.72
CA ALA A 59 6.18 18.72 -3.67
C ALA A 59 6.53 19.12 -5.11
N GLU A 60 7.06 20.32 -5.33
CA GLU A 60 7.54 20.78 -6.64
C GLU A 60 8.65 19.88 -7.18
N VAL A 61 9.68 19.60 -6.37
CA VAL A 61 10.79 18.72 -6.75
C VAL A 61 10.28 17.32 -7.09
N ILE A 62 9.37 16.77 -6.28
CA ILE A 62 8.80 15.44 -6.51
C ILE A 62 7.98 15.41 -7.81
N GLY A 63 7.14 16.42 -8.04
CA GLY A 63 6.25 16.48 -9.22
C GLY A 63 6.98 16.75 -10.53
N THR A 64 8.12 17.45 -10.51
CA THR A 64 8.86 17.85 -11.72
C THR A 64 10.04 16.93 -12.05
N THR A 65 10.46 16.07 -11.11
CA THR A 65 11.63 15.21 -11.28
C THR A 65 11.39 14.10 -12.32
N SER A 66 12.32 13.99 -13.27
CA SER A 66 12.29 12.94 -14.30
C SER A 66 12.54 11.53 -13.75
N SER A 67 13.36 11.39 -12.71
CA SER A 67 13.68 10.11 -12.06
C SER A 67 13.68 10.20 -10.54
N MET A 68 12.83 9.43 -9.86
CA MET A 68 12.71 9.44 -8.40
C MET A 68 12.79 8.01 -7.85
N LEU A 69 13.65 7.82 -6.85
CA LEU A 69 13.86 6.53 -6.19
C LEU A 69 13.80 6.71 -4.66
N PRO A 70 12.60 6.74 -4.07
CA PRO A 70 12.45 6.83 -2.62
C PRO A 70 12.95 5.56 -1.94
N THR A 71 13.75 5.74 -0.89
CA THR A 71 14.15 4.69 0.02
C THR A 71 13.40 4.81 1.33
N VAL A 72 12.69 3.75 1.74
CA VAL A 72 11.93 3.73 2.99
C VAL A 72 12.41 2.60 3.88
N LEU A 73 12.71 2.94 5.12
CA LEU A 73 13.21 2.01 6.15
C LEU A 73 12.18 1.82 7.27
N GLN A 74 12.57 1.05 8.28
CA GLN A 74 11.78 0.68 9.45
C GLN A 74 11.08 1.85 10.17
N GLY A 75 11.64 3.07 10.13
CA GLY A 75 11.03 4.23 10.80
C GLY A 75 9.59 4.52 10.34
N VAL A 76 9.28 4.33 9.06
CA VAL A 76 7.90 4.47 8.55
C VAL A 76 7.05 3.28 8.98
N TYR A 77 7.61 2.06 8.87
CA TYR A 77 6.90 0.80 9.08
C TYR A 77 6.71 0.39 10.56
N GLN A 78 7.34 1.10 11.50
CA GLN A 78 7.19 0.86 12.94
C GLN A 78 6.43 1.99 13.66
N SER A 79 5.85 2.93 12.90
CA SER A 79 4.98 3.95 13.47
C SER A 79 3.60 3.39 13.82
N ASN A 80 2.87 4.05 14.73
CA ASN A 80 1.49 3.67 15.10
C ASN A 80 0.53 3.61 13.89
N GLN A 81 0.86 4.33 12.81
CA GLN A 81 0.10 4.37 11.56
C GLN A 81 0.95 3.88 10.40
N ALA A 82 1.74 2.82 10.63
CA ALA A 82 2.68 2.26 9.67
C ALA A 82 1.99 1.86 8.36
N THR A 83 0.90 1.11 8.44
CA THR A 83 0.14 0.65 7.27
C THR A 83 -0.37 1.82 6.43
N ALA A 84 -1.01 2.81 7.08
CA ALA A 84 -1.50 3.99 6.39
C ALA A 84 -0.35 4.80 5.77
N SER A 85 0.76 4.98 6.49
CA SER A 85 1.92 5.72 5.99
C SER A 85 2.60 5.02 4.81
N ALA A 86 2.65 3.69 4.82
CA ALA A 86 3.15 2.89 3.70
C ALA A 86 2.29 3.09 2.44
N TYR A 87 0.96 3.12 2.58
CA TYR A 87 0.08 3.46 1.46
C TYR A 87 0.35 4.86 0.91
N GLN A 88 0.54 5.86 1.77
CA GLN A 88 0.80 7.22 1.30
C GLN A 88 2.13 7.35 0.53
N VAL A 89 3.17 6.58 0.90
CA VAL A 89 4.39 6.52 0.09
C VAL A 89 4.10 5.93 -1.30
N ASN A 90 3.33 4.84 -1.34
CA ASN A 90 2.94 4.23 -2.61
C ASN A 90 2.10 5.19 -3.47
N HIS A 91 1.17 5.94 -2.87
CA HIS A 91 0.35 6.91 -3.59
C HIS A 91 1.21 7.95 -4.29
N VAL A 92 2.17 8.58 -3.60
CA VAL A 92 3.07 9.56 -4.23
C VAL A 92 3.81 8.94 -5.42
N ASN A 93 4.31 7.70 -5.30
CA ASN A 93 4.98 7.01 -6.40
C ASN A 93 4.04 6.69 -7.57
N LEU A 94 2.77 6.37 -7.30
CA LEU A 94 1.78 6.11 -8.33
C LEU A 94 1.38 7.39 -9.06
N LEU A 95 1.18 8.49 -8.31
CA LEU A 95 0.83 9.80 -8.87
C LEU A 95 1.93 10.33 -9.79
N CYS A 96 3.19 10.14 -9.44
CA CYS A 96 4.32 10.56 -10.27
C CYS A 96 4.70 9.52 -11.35
N GLY A 97 3.98 8.40 -11.48
CA GLY A 97 4.25 7.35 -12.47
C GLY A 97 5.61 6.65 -12.30
N CYS A 98 6.05 6.44 -11.06
CA CYS A 98 7.38 5.91 -10.75
C CYS A 98 7.48 4.38 -10.88
N ILE A 99 6.36 3.66 -10.88
CA ILE A 99 6.36 2.19 -10.90
C ILE A 99 6.51 1.68 -12.34
N GLY A 100 7.39 0.69 -12.54
CA GLY A 100 7.59 0.04 -13.85
C GLY A 100 8.44 0.83 -14.85
N ARG A 101 9.11 1.91 -14.44
CA ARG A 101 10.01 2.71 -15.28
C ARG A 101 11.46 2.58 -14.81
N ALA A 102 12.40 2.53 -15.76
CA ALA A 102 13.82 2.45 -15.45
C ALA A 102 14.30 3.68 -14.66
N GLY A 103 15.14 3.47 -13.65
CA GLY A 103 15.65 4.55 -12.79
C GLY A 103 14.60 5.17 -11.84
N ARG A 104 13.40 4.58 -11.76
CA ARG A 104 12.32 4.99 -10.86
C ARG A 104 11.85 3.81 -10.02
N GLY A 105 11.20 4.10 -8.89
CA GLY A 105 10.49 3.11 -8.10
C GLY A 105 10.79 3.20 -6.61
N LEU A 106 10.06 2.41 -5.83
CA LEU A 106 10.16 2.40 -4.37
C LEU A 106 11.12 1.30 -3.90
N TYR A 107 12.12 1.68 -3.12
CA TYR A 107 12.96 0.75 -2.38
C TYR A 107 12.59 0.71 -0.91
N GLN A 108 11.84 -0.34 -0.55
CA GLN A 108 11.76 -0.78 0.83
C GLN A 108 13.08 -1.43 1.21
N LEU A 109 13.80 -0.83 2.15
CA LEU A 109 15.03 -1.39 2.69
C LEU A 109 14.71 -2.13 3.99
N ASN A 110 15.08 -3.41 4.02
CA ASN A 110 14.95 -4.25 5.20
C ASN A 110 16.12 -3.99 6.16
N GLY A 111 15.82 -3.88 7.45
CA GLY A 111 16.86 -3.68 8.46
C GLY A 111 17.73 -4.92 8.68
N GLN A 112 17.09 -6.10 8.73
CA GLN A 112 17.79 -7.38 8.92
C GLN A 112 18.05 -8.07 7.58
N PRO A 113 19.26 -8.61 7.33
CA PRO A 113 19.60 -9.24 6.05
C PRO A 113 18.77 -10.50 5.75
N THR A 114 18.25 -11.16 6.79
CA THR A 114 17.43 -12.37 6.66
C THR A 114 15.94 -12.10 6.56
N ALA A 115 15.47 -10.86 6.73
CA ALA A 115 14.04 -10.54 6.84
C ALA A 115 13.25 -11.03 5.62
N GLN A 116 13.72 -10.72 4.40
CA GLN A 116 13.06 -11.13 3.17
C GLN A 116 13.17 -12.64 2.92
N SER A 117 14.29 -13.26 3.30
CA SER A 117 14.48 -14.70 3.16
C SER A 117 13.52 -15.47 4.07
N ASN A 118 13.33 -15.01 5.30
CA ASN A 118 12.41 -15.61 6.25
C ASN A 118 10.95 -15.49 5.77
N GLU A 119 10.56 -14.31 5.27
CA GLU A 119 9.23 -14.11 4.68
C GLU A 119 8.99 -15.04 3.49
N ARG A 120 9.97 -15.16 2.59
CA ARG A 120 9.89 -16.04 1.41
C ARG A 120 9.76 -17.52 1.77
N LEU A 121 10.31 -17.93 2.92
CA LEU A 121 10.19 -19.29 3.45
C LEU A 121 8.90 -19.51 4.25
N GLY A 122 8.04 -18.50 4.37
CA GLY A 122 6.77 -18.60 5.11
C GLY A 122 6.96 -18.55 6.63
N ALA A 123 8.11 -18.08 7.12
CA ALA A 123 8.36 -17.87 8.55
C ALA A 123 7.67 -16.59 9.06
N VAL A 124 6.39 -16.43 8.71
CA VAL A 124 5.51 -15.35 9.17
C VAL A 124 4.35 -16.00 9.92
N GLU A 125 4.05 -15.52 11.13
CA GLU A 125 2.76 -15.84 11.73
C GLU A 125 1.70 -15.04 10.97
N SER A 126 0.85 -15.75 10.23
CA SER A 126 -0.44 -15.18 9.86
C SER A 126 -1.38 -15.54 11.00
N ILE A 127 -2.14 -14.59 11.54
CA ILE A 127 -3.26 -14.89 12.44
C ILE A 127 -4.18 -15.84 11.69
N GLN A 128 -4.08 -17.14 11.98
CA GLN A 128 -4.92 -18.17 11.39
C GLN A 128 -6.23 -18.20 12.18
N ASP A 129 -7.25 -17.50 11.70
CA ASP A 129 -8.62 -17.85 12.04
C ASP A 129 -8.87 -19.28 11.51
N SER A 130 -9.04 -20.22 12.44
CA SER A 130 -9.19 -21.66 12.18
C SER A 130 -10.41 -22.01 11.31
N ARG A 131 -11.32 -21.06 11.06
CA ARG A 131 -12.49 -21.24 10.18
C ARG A 131 -12.15 -21.18 8.69
N ILE A 132 -11.11 -20.44 8.29
CA ILE A 132 -10.75 -20.27 6.86
C ILE A 132 -9.84 -21.42 6.36
N LEU A 133 -9.04 -22.01 7.24
CA LEU A 133 -8.11 -23.09 6.87
C LEU A 133 -8.84 -24.38 6.37
N ARG A 134 -10.10 -24.60 6.77
CA ARG A 134 -10.89 -25.75 6.28
C ARG A 134 -11.25 -25.66 4.80
N ILE A 135 -11.40 -24.46 4.24
CA ILE A 135 -11.78 -24.28 2.83
C ILE A 135 -10.56 -24.52 1.91
N LEU A 136 -9.37 -24.08 2.33
CA LEU A 136 -8.15 -24.23 1.53
C LEU A 136 -7.59 -25.66 1.52
N THR A 137 -7.76 -26.44 2.60
CA THR A 137 -7.38 -27.86 2.62
C THR A 137 -8.26 -28.72 1.71
N ILE A 138 -9.54 -28.39 1.54
CA ILE A 138 -10.46 -29.09 0.62
C ILE A 138 -10.10 -28.81 -0.85
N CYS A 139 -9.61 -27.61 -1.16
CA CYS A 139 -9.29 -27.23 -2.53
C CYS A 139 -7.93 -27.78 -3.02
N LYS A 140 -6.98 -28.06 -2.11
CA LYS A 140 -5.70 -28.72 -2.47
C LYS A 140 -5.82 -30.24 -2.64
N SER A 141 -6.78 -30.88 -2.01
CA SER A 141 -7.04 -32.33 -2.13
C SER A 141 -7.78 -32.71 -3.43
N SER A 142 -8.44 -31.78 -4.11
CA SER A 142 -9.33 -32.07 -5.24
C SER A 142 -8.67 -31.94 -6.63
N ARG A 143 -7.38 -31.58 -6.71
CA ARG A 143 -6.65 -31.51 -8.00
C ARG A 143 -5.67 -32.66 -8.25
N THR A 144 -5.53 -33.63 -7.34
CA THR A 144 -4.56 -34.73 -7.48
C THR A 144 -5.13 -36.15 -7.42
N SER A 145 -6.45 -36.35 -7.49
CA SER A 145 -6.98 -37.72 -7.56
C SER A 145 -8.26 -37.79 -8.39
N GLY A 146 -8.11 -38.22 -9.64
CA GLY A 146 -9.20 -38.87 -10.36
C GLY A 146 -9.60 -40.16 -9.64
N MET A 147 -10.88 -40.51 -9.79
CA MET A 147 -11.53 -41.74 -9.31
C MET A 147 -11.49 -41.98 -7.80
N LEU A 148 -12.58 -41.61 -7.10
CA LEU A 148 -13.33 -42.56 -6.27
C LEU A 148 -14.69 -41.95 -5.88
N SER A 149 -15.75 -42.74 -6.08
CA SER A 149 -17.14 -42.43 -5.71
C SER A 149 -17.30 -42.14 -4.23
N ILE A 150 -17.96 -41.03 -3.87
CA ILE A 150 -18.45 -40.81 -2.50
C ILE A 150 -19.95 -40.56 -2.55
N THR A 151 -20.66 -41.55 -2.03
CA THR A 151 -22.08 -41.66 -1.75
C THR A 151 -22.55 -40.56 -0.79
N ARG A 152 -23.75 -40.02 -1.06
CA ARG A 152 -24.50 -39.13 -0.17
C ARG A 152 -24.63 -39.75 1.22
N SER A 153 -24.19 -39.05 2.27
CA SER A 153 -24.67 -39.27 3.63
C SER A 153 -24.89 -37.94 4.34
N ARG A 154 -26.07 -37.87 4.95
CA ARG A 154 -26.69 -36.76 5.67
C ARG A 154 -25.88 -36.41 6.91
N ILE A 155 -25.62 -35.12 7.15
CA ILE A 155 -25.38 -34.62 8.50
C ILE A 155 -26.25 -33.38 8.68
N GLY A 156 -27.25 -33.53 9.55
CA GLY A 156 -28.23 -32.51 9.88
C GLY A 156 -27.63 -31.39 10.72
N ILE A 157 -28.03 -30.17 10.39
CA ILE A 157 -27.86 -28.99 11.24
C ILE A 157 -29.14 -28.89 12.07
N SER A 158 -29.02 -29.24 13.36
CA SER A 158 -30.04 -28.91 14.35
C SER A 158 -29.81 -27.48 14.81
N LEU A 159 -30.85 -26.68 14.67
CA LEU A 159 -31.03 -25.31 15.14
C LEU A 159 -31.22 -25.31 16.67
N LEU A 160 -30.51 -24.45 17.39
CA LEU A 160 -30.88 -23.90 18.72
C LEU A 160 -30.25 -22.49 18.75
N MET A 161 -31.07 -21.43 18.67
CA MET A 161 -31.66 -20.70 19.82
C MET A 161 -30.60 -20.19 20.79
#